data_AF-A0A938TWP1-F1
#
_entry.id   AF-A0A938TWP1-F1
#
_cell.length_a   1.000
_cell.length_b   1.000
_cell.length_c   1.000
_cell.angle_alpha   90.00
_cell.angle_beta   90.00
_cell.angle_gamma   90.00
#
_symmetry.space_group_name_H-M   'P 1'
#
loop_
_entity.id
_entity.type
_entity.pdbx_description
1 polymer ?
#
loop_
_entity_poly.entity_id
_entity_poly.type
_entity_poly.pdbx_seq_one_letter_code
_entity_poly.pdbx_strand_id
1 'polypeptide(L)'
;MQHGASPEKVEAALGDYRKSSVFSVREKLALELCERMTYTNKRVTDKFFSRLKKHYSEEELVELAAIIGLENFRSKFNPVFAVESQGFCPLPAVKEVAAKAANRFHK
;
A
#
# COMPACT_ATOMS: atom_id res chain seq x y z
N MET A 1 -10.84 -13.81 -0.12
CA MET A 1 -10.18 -12.84 -1.03
C MET A 1 -9.98 -13.49 -2.37
N GLN A 2 -10.29 -12.81 -3.48
CA GLN A 2 -10.30 -13.43 -4.82
C GLN A 2 -8.90 -13.70 -5.41
N HIS A 3 -7.80 -13.14 -4.86
CA HIS A 3 -6.46 -13.20 -5.47
C HIS A 3 -5.29 -13.54 -4.51
N GLY A 4 -5.51 -14.35 -3.48
CA GLY A 4 -4.41 -15.12 -2.85
C GLY A 4 -3.79 -14.62 -1.53
N ALA A 5 -4.12 -13.43 -1.01
CA ALA A 5 -3.75 -13.06 0.36
C ALA A 5 -4.74 -13.65 1.39
N SER A 6 -4.23 -14.12 2.53
CA SER A 6 -5.09 -14.55 3.65
C SER A 6 -5.71 -13.34 4.37
N PRO A 7 -6.91 -13.47 4.97
CA PRO A 7 -7.48 -12.44 5.86
C PRO A 7 -6.49 -11.94 6.91
N GLU A 8 -5.79 -12.88 7.55
CA GLU A 8 -4.76 -12.60 8.55
C GLU A 8 -3.61 -11.73 8.00
N LYS A 9 -3.12 -12.03 6.79
CA LYS A 9 -2.08 -11.19 6.16
C LYS A 9 -2.59 -9.79 5.88
N VAL A 10 -3.83 -9.63 5.41
CA VAL A 10 -4.38 -8.29 5.18
C VAL A 10 -4.54 -7.53 6.49
N GLU A 11 -5.07 -8.14 7.53
CA GLU A 11 -5.16 -7.50 8.85
C GLU A 11 -3.78 -7.11 9.39
N ALA A 12 -2.79 -8.00 9.29
CA ALA A 12 -1.44 -7.74 9.73
C ALA A 12 -0.76 -6.61 8.91
N ALA A 13 -1.06 -6.48 7.62
CA ALA A 13 -0.54 -5.40 6.78
C ALA A 13 -1.08 -4.03 7.21
N LEU A 14 -2.31 -3.98 7.72
CA LEU A 14 -2.96 -2.77 8.22
C LEU A 14 -2.49 -2.39 9.63
N GLY A 15 -1.87 -3.32 10.36
CA GLY A 15 -1.22 -3.12 11.65
C GLY A 15 0.30 -2.90 11.56
N ASP A 16 1.03 -3.33 12.60
CA ASP A 16 2.51 -3.27 12.62
C ASP A 16 3.10 -4.51 11.93
N TYR A 17 3.05 -4.54 10.59
CA TYR A 17 3.57 -5.66 9.78
C TYR A 17 5.05 -5.97 10.06
N ARG A 18 5.83 -5.02 10.58
CA ARG A 18 7.25 -5.22 10.90
C ARG A 18 7.41 -6.24 12.02
N LYS A 19 6.51 -6.21 13.00
CA LYS A 19 6.49 -7.15 14.14
C LYS A 19 5.74 -8.44 13.83
N SER A 20 4.87 -8.44 12.83
CA SER A 20 4.11 -9.63 12.47
C SER A 20 4.99 -10.76 11.94
N SER A 21 4.77 -11.98 12.43
CA SER A 21 5.46 -13.20 11.98
C SER A 21 4.88 -13.77 10.68
N VAL A 22 3.72 -13.29 10.24
CA VAL A 22 3.01 -13.82 9.06
C VAL A 22 3.66 -13.41 7.73
N PHE A 23 4.55 -12.40 7.77
CA PHE A 23 5.29 -11.93 6.61
C PHE A 23 6.73 -12.41 6.64
N SER A 24 7.18 -12.90 5.50
CA SER A 24 8.60 -13.14 5.22
C SER A 24 9.41 -11.83 5.20
N VAL A 25 10.73 -11.94 5.29
CA VAL A 25 11.63 -10.78 5.14
C VAL A 25 11.42 -10.07 3.81
N ARG A 26 11.23 -10.84 2.72
CA ARG A 26 10.98 -10.33 1.38
C ARG A 26 9.70 -9.49 1.35
N GLU A 27 8.58 -10.00 1.88
CA GLU A 27 7.31 -9.27 1.96
C GLU A 27 7.40 -8.00 2.83
N LYS A 28 8.09 -8.05 3.98
CA LYS A 28 8.29 -6.87 4.83
C LYS A 28 9.07 -5.77 4.10
N LEU A 29 10.05 -6.13 3.26
CA LEU A 29 10.79 -5.18 2.44
C LEU A 29 9.91 -4.55 1.35
N ALA A 30 9.03 -5.32 0.70
CA ALA A 30 8.05 -4.77 -0.23
C ALA A 30 7.11 -3.76 0.46
N LEU A 31 6.59 -4.10 1.64
CA LEU A 31 5.75 -3.18 2.42
C LEU A 31 6.53 -1.92 2.85
N GLU A 32 7.80 -2.04 3.23
CA GLU A 32 8.66 -0.89 3.53
C GLU A 32 8.92 -0.03 2.28
N LEU A 33 9.06 -0.64 1.09
CA LEU A 33 9.17 0.08 -0.17
C LEU A 33 7.88 0.85 -0.49
N CYS A 34 6.72 0.23 -0.33
CA CYS A 34 5.41 0.90 -0.46
C CYS A 34 5.38 2.16 0.41
N GLU A 35 5.68 2.02 1.70
CA GLU A 35 5.69 3.17 2.62
C GLU A 35 6.66 4.28 2.17
N ARG A 36 7.87 3.92 1.74
CA ARG A 36 8.90 4.89 1.34
C ARG A 36 8.56 5.62 0.04
N MET A 37 7.78 5.00 -0.85
CA MET A 37 7.28 5.61 -2.08
C MET A 37 6.01 6.44 -1.87
N THR A 38 5.17 6.07 -0.90
CA THR A 38 3.87 6.72 -0.65
C THR A 38 3.98 7.90 0.33
N TYR A 39 4.74 7.77 1.41
CA TYR A 39 4.86 8.84 2.41
C TYR A 39 5.88 9.89 1.98
N THR A 40 5.43 11.13 1.82
CA THR A 40 6.26 12.26 1.32
C THR A 40 7.43 12.64 2.23
N ASN A 41 7.42 12.22 3.49
CA ASN A 41 8.53 12.41 4.44
C ASN A 41 9.53 11.25 4.46
N LYS A 42 9.29 10.17 3.69
CA LYS A 42 10.20 9.03 3.58
C LYS A 42 10.92 9.05 2.23
N ARG A 43 12.06 8.35 2.16
CA ARG A 43 12.89 8.22 0.95
C ARG A 43 13.37 6.79 0.79
N VAL A 44 13.52 6.36 -0.45
CA VAL A 44 14.29 5.15 -0.80
C VAL A 44 15.76 5.54 -0.73
N THR A 45 16.45 5.10 0.32
CA THR A 45 17.89 5.38 0.50
C THR A 45 18.73 4.27 -0.11
N ASP A 46 19.98 4.57 -0.48
CA ASP A 46 20.90 3.55 -1.04
C ASP A 46 21.08 2.35 -0.11
N LYS A 47 21.15 2.59 1.20
CA LYS A 47 21.21 1.53 2.22
C LYS A 47 19.97 0.63 2.16
N PHE A 48 18.78 1.20 1.96
CA PHE A 48 17.55 0.42 1.85
C PHE A 48 17.47 -0.30 0.50
N PHE A 49 17.80 0.38 -0.59
CA PHE A 49 17.84 -0.23 -1.92
C PHE A 49 18.82 -1.41 -1.98
N SER A 50 19.98 -1.30 -1.32
CA SER A 50 20.92 -2.41 -1.19
C SER A 50 20.36 -3.61 -0.41
N ARG A 51 19.42 -3.41 0.53
CA ARG A 51 18.71 -4.52 1.18
C ARG A 51 17.70 -5.16 0.23
N LEU A 52 16.99 -4.36 -0.56
CA LEU A 52 16.03 -4.84 -1.56
C LEU A 52 16.72 -5.76 -2.59
N LYS A 53 17.87 -5.36 -3.13
CA LYS A 53 18.64 -6.16 -4.10
C LYS A 53 19.14 -7.51 -3.57
N LYS A 54 19.12 -7.76 -2.26
CA LYS A 54 19.44 -9.07 -1.69
C LYS A 54 18.29 -10.06 -1.80
N HIS A 55 17.07 -9.56 -2.01
CA HIS A 55 15.85 -10.35 -2.00
C HIS A 55 15.07 -10.26 -3.31
N TYR A 56 15.36 -9.31 -4.18
CA TYR A 56 14.64 -9.06 -5.43
C TYR A 56 15.62 -8.88 -6.59
N SER A 57 15.25 -9.37 -7.77
CA SER A 57 15.91 -9.02 -9.03
C SER A 57 15.58 -7.57 -9.44
N GLU A 58 16.30 -7.04 -10.43
CA GLU A 58 16.01 -5.68 -10.93
C GLU A 58 14.63 -5.62 -11.61
N GLU A 59 14.25 -6.65 -12.35
CA GLU A 59 12.93 -6.78 -12.98
C GLU A 59 11.81 -6.81 -11.94
N GLU A 60 11.97 -7.60 -10.88
CA GLU A 60 11.00 -7.65 -9.77
C GLU A 60 10.86 -6.29 -9.06
N LEU A 61 11.95 -5.54 -8.93
CA LEU A 61 11.91 -4.19 -8.35
C LEU A 61 11.21 -3.18 -9.26
N VAL A 62 11.38 -3.29 -10.57
CA VAL A 62 10.65 -2.48 -11.55
C VAL A 62 9.15 -2.77 -11.46
N GLU A 63 8.75 -4.03 -11.43
CA GLU A 63 7.34 -4.43 -11.29
C GLU A 63 6.72 -3.93 -9.99
N LEU A 64 7.43 -4.12 -8.87
CA LEU A 64 6.99 -3.62 -7.56
C LEU A 64 6.80 -2.10 -7.58
N ALA A 65 7.81 -1.36 -8.07
CA ALA A 65 7.73 0.09 -8.14
C ALA A 65 6.60 0.56 -9.06
N ALA A 66 6.35 -0.13 -10.17
CA ALA A 66 5.27 0.20 -11.10
C ALA A 66 3.89 0.06 -10.44
N ILE A 67 3.63 -1.06 -9.74
CA ILE A 67 2.34 -1.27 -9.05
C ILE A 67 2.15 -0.25 -7.92
N ILE A 68 3.19 -0.01 -7.11
CA ILE A 68 3.13 1.00 -6.05
C ILE A 68 2.86 2.39 -6.62
N GLY A 69 3.53 2.75 -7.72
CA GLY A 69 3.32 4.01 -8.43
C GLY A 69 1.89 4.16 -8.94
N LEU A 70 1.32 3.10 -9.53
CA LEU A 70 -0.06 3.09 -10.02
C LEU A 70 -1.07 3.29 -8.88
N GLU A 71 -0.87 2.65 -7.73
CA GLU A 71 -1.76 2.84 -6.58
C GLU A 71 -1.62 4.24 -5.97
N ASN A 72 -0.40 4.81 -5.94
CA ASN A 72 -0.20 6.21 -5.56
C ASN A 72 -0.92 7.17 -6.52
N PHE A 73 -0.88 6.90 -7.83
CA PHE A 73 -1.65 7.66 -8.82
C PHE A 73 -3.15 7.56 -8.54
N ARG A 74 -3.69 6.33 -8.40
CA ARG A 74 -5.11 6.09 -8.10
C ARG A 74 -5.55 6.78 -6.81
N SER A 75 -4.72 6.78 -5.77
CA SER A 75 -5.01 7.44 -4.49
C SER A 75 -5.22 8.96 -4.61
N LYS A 76 -4.66 9.59 -5.65
CA LYS A 76 -4.77 11.03 -5.93
C LYS A 76 -5.79 11.34 -7.02
N PHE A 77 -5.88 10.46 -8.01
CA PHE A 77 -6.79 10.58 -9.15
C PHE A 77 -8.24 10.33 -8.73
N ASN A 78 -8.50 9.21 -8.04
CA ASN A 78 -9.86 8.78 -7.68
C ASN A 78 -10.64 9.84 -6.88
N PRO A 79 -10.04 10.53 -5.87
CA PRO A 79 -10.74 11.59 -5.15
C PRO A 79 -11.14 12.80 -5.99
N VAL A 80 -10.42 13.10 -7.09
CA VAL A 80 -10.75 14.23 -7.98
C VAL A 80 -12.10 13.99 -8.69
N PHE A 81 -12.37 12.74 -9.03
CA PHE A 81 -13.58 12.33 -9.75
C PHE A 81 -14.62 11.66 -8.85
N ALA A 82 -14.48 11.79 -7.53
CA ALA A 82 -15.38 11.21 -6.54
C ALA A 82 -15.61 9.69 -6.72
N VAL A 83 -14.58 8.96 -7.20
CA VAL A 83 -14.71 7.52 -7.40
C VAL A 83 -14.91 6.84 -6.04
N GLU A 84 -16.09 6.25 -5.84
CA GLU A 84 -16.48 5.66 -4.56
C GLU A 84 -15.80 4.32 -4.29
N SER A 85 -15.60 4.04 -3.00
CA SER A 85 -15.13 2.73 -2.55
C SER A 85 -16.24 1.69 -2.65
N GLN A 86 -15.89 0.45 -2.98
CA GLN A 86 -16.82 -0.67 -2.96
C GLN A 86 -17.04 -1.27 -1.55
N GLY A 87 -16.65 -0.56 -0.49
CA GLY A 87 -16.86 -1.00 0.90
C GLY A 87 -15.98 -2.16 1.39
N PHE A 88 -15.01 -2.62 0.59
CA PHE A 88 -14.16 -3.76 0.93
C PHE A 88 -13.11 -3.49 2.03
N CYS A 89 -12.74 -2.23 2.27
CA CYS A 89 -11.75 -1.91 3.30
C CYS A 89 -12.38 -2.01 4.69
N PRO A 90 -11.89 -2.88 5.59
CA PRO A 90 -12.48 -3.05 6.91
C PRO A 90 -12.11 -1.92 7.89
N LEU A 91 -11.10 -1.09 7.57
CA LEU A 91 -10.61 -0.06 8.49
C LEU A 91 -11.63 1.06 8.74
N PRO A 92 -12.03 1.29 10.01
CA PRO A 92 -13.00 2.34 10.34
C PRO A 92 -12.56 3.73 9.88
N ALA A 93 -11.29 4.09 10.07
CA ALA A 93 -10.76 5.39 9.65
C ALA A 93 -10.85 5.61 8.14
N VAL A 94 -10.64 4.56 7.33
CA VAL A 94 -10.75 4.65 5.88
C VAL A 94 -12.21 4.82 5.45
N LYS A 95 -13.14 4.09 6.09
CA LYS A 95 -14.58 4.25 5.84
C LYS A 95 -15.06 5.67 6.13
N GLU A 96 -14.62 6.26 7.23
CA GLU A 96 -15.00 7.64 7.59
C GLU A 96 -14.46 8.67 6.59
N VAL A 97 -13.19 8.55 6.19
CA VAL A 97 -12.58 9.45 5.19
C VAL A 97 -13.27 9.30 3.83
N ALA A 98 -13.56 8.07 3.40
CA ALA A 98 -14.27 7.82 2.14
C ALA A 98 -15.69 8.42 2.15
N ALA A 99 -16.45 8.25 3.23
CA ALA A 99 -17.79 8.82 3.37
C ALA A 99 -17.76 10.36 3.34
N LYS A 100 -16.81 10.99 4.05
CA LYS A 100 -16.63 12.45 4.02
C LYS A 100 -16.27 12.96 2.62
N ALA A 101 -15.42 12.23 1.89
CA ALA A 101 -15.04 12.57 0.53
C ALA A 101 -16.23 12.51 -0.44
N ALA A 102 -17.03 11.44 -0.40
CA ALA A 102 -18.22 11.28 -1.24
C ALA A 102 -19.26 12.39 -0.99
N ASN A 103 -19.50 12.75 0.28
CA ASN A 103 -20.45 13.81 0.65
C ASN A 103 -20.08 15.21 0.12
N ARG A 104 -18.82 15.46 -0.22
CA ARG A 104 -18.40 16.75 -0.80
C ARG A 104 -18.93 16.95 -2.23
N PHE A 105 -19.21 15.87 -2.95
CA PHE A 105 -19.60 15.89 -4.36
C PHE A 105 -21.11 15.71 -4.59
N HIS A 106 -21.87 15.37 -3.55
CA HIS A 106 -23.33 15.22 -3.60
C HIS A 106 -24.09 16.46 -3.04
N LYS A 107 -23.41 17.60 -2.95
CA LYS A 107 -24.00 18.93 -2.69
C LYS A 107 -23.97 19.75 -3.95
#